data_AF-A0A7C2HHS3-F1
#
_entry.id   AF-A0A7C2HHS3-F1
#
_cell.length_a   1.000
_cell.length_b   1.000
_cell.length_c   1.000
_cell.angle_alpha   90.00
_cell.angle_beta   90.00
_cell.angle_gamma   90.00
#
_symmetry.space_group_name_H-M   'P 1'
#
loop_
_entity.id
_entity.type
_entity.pdbx_description
1 polymer ?
#
loop_
_entity_poly.entity_id
_entity_poly.type
_entity_poly.pdbx_seq_one_letter_code
_entity_poly.pdbx_strand_id
1 'polypeptide(L)' 'WAYLRFHQGTERGPDYPREKLRRWAGRIAGLEARDVYAYFNNDTGGAAVRDAAALRDLLRARGLEVA' A
#
# COMPACT_ATOMS: atom_id res chain seq x y z
N TRP A 1 5.13 1.57 -16.21
CA TRP A 1 4.92 0.73 -15.01
C TRP A 1 5.60 1.39 -13.84
N ALA A 2 5.15 1.13 -12.61
CA ALA A 2 5.76 1.63 -11.37
C ALA A 2 5.93 0.48 -10.36
N TYR A 3 6.92 0.61 -9.48
CA TYR A 3 7.26 -0.42 -8.50
C TYR A 3 7.50 0.23 -7.13
N LEU A 4 6.81 -0.25 -6.10
CA LEU A 4 6.82 0.29 -4.74
C LEU A 4 7.14 -0.81 -3.73
N ARG A 5 8.01 -0.52 -2.77
CA ARG A 5 8.28 -1.39 -1.62
C ARG A 5 8.04 -0.67 -0.30
N PHE A 6 7.26 -1.30 0.56
CA PHE A 6 6.87 -0.80 1.87
C PHE A 6 7.65 -1.56 2.94
N HIS A 7 8.66 -0.92 3.52
CA HIS A 7 9.59 -1.57 4.46
C HIS A 7 9.22 -1.38 5.93
N GLN A 8 8.55 -0.28 6.28
CA GLN A 8 8.24 0.06 7.67
C GLN A 8 7.10 1.08 7.75
N GLY A 9 6.07 0.77 8.55
CA GLY A 9 4.89 1.60 8.71
C GLY A 9 5.12 2.83 9.58
N THR A 10 5.85 2.69 10.68
CA THR A 10 6.22 3.77 11.60
C THR A 10 7.64 3.59 12.13
N GLU A 11 8.18 4.57 12.85
CA GLU A 11 9.49 4.42 13.51
C GLU A 11 9.48 3.31 14.58
N ARG A 12 8.34 3.06 15.23
CA ARG A 12 8.21 2.18 16.39
C ARG A 12 7.59 0.82 16.09
N GLY A 13 7.12 0.59 14.86
CA GLY A 13 6.38 -0.62 14.54
C GLY A 13 6.14 -0.82 13.04
N PRO A 14 5.91 -2.08 12.64
CA PRO A 14 5.82 -2.48 11.25
C PRO A 14 4.55 -2.01 10.57
N ASP A 15 3.41 -1.97 11.28
CA ASP A 15 2.11 -1.64 10.71
C ASP A 15 2.03 -0.21 10.18
N TYR A 16 1.47 -0.06 8.99
CA TYR A 16 1.17 1.25 8.43
C TYR A 16 -0.13 1.81 9.03
N PRO A 17 -0.12 3.03 9.61
CA PRO A 17 -1.35 3.69 10.01
C PRO A 17 -2.29 3.84 8.82
N ARG A 18 -3.59 3.63 9.03
CA ARG A 18 -4.62 3.66 7.97
C ARG A 18 -4.55 4.94 7.12
N GLU A 19 -4.28 6.08 7.76
CA GLU A 19 -4.13 7.36 7.07
C GLU A 19 -2.92 7.40 6.13
N LYS A 20 -1.80 6.80 6.53
CA LYS A 20 -0.60 6.69 5.67
C LYS A 20 -0.90 5.85 4.42
N LEU A 21 -1.66 4.76 4.57
CA LEU A 21 -2.14 3.95 3.44
C LEU A 21 -3.11 4.73 2.54
N ARG A 22 -4.00 5.58 3.10
CA ARG A 22 -4.86 6.48 2.29
C ARG A 22 -4.05 7.44 1.43
N ARG A 23 -2.99 8.03 1.99
CA ARG A 23 -2.08 8.91 1.25
C ARG A 23 -1.37 8.15 0.12
N TRP A 24 -0.91 6.94 0.40
CA TRP A 24 -0.31 6.09 -0.64
C TRP A 24 -1.29 5.69 -1.74
N ALA A 25 -2.53 5.32 -1.39
CA ALA A 25 -3.56 5.04 -2.38
C ALA A 25 -3.84 6.25 -3.29
N GLY A 26 -3.85 7.47 -2.73
CA GLY A 26 -3.96 8.70 -3.52
C GLY A 26 -2.77 8.92 -4.46
N ARG A 27 -1.54 8.69 -3.98
CA ARG A 27 -0.33 8.78 -4.81
C ARG A 27 -0.34 7.78 -5.96
N ILE A 28 -0.70 6.52 -5.67
CA ILE A 28 -0.77 5.45 -6.67
C ILE A 28 -1.80 5.79 -7.75
N ALA A 29 -2.98 6.28 -7.36
CA ALA A 29 -4.02 6.69 -8.30
C ALA A 29 -3.60 7.86 -9.21
N GLY A 30 -2.65 8.68 -8.77
CA GLY A 30 -2.11 9.79 -9.55
C GLY A 30 -0.87 9.43 -10.38
N LEU A 31 -0.39 8.18 -10.36
CA LEU A 31 0.74 7.77 -11.20
C LEU A 31 0.30 7.67 -12.66
N GLU A 32 1.05 8.28 -13.56
CA GLU A 32 0.93 8.07 -15.01
C GLU A 32 1.58 6.74 -15.44
N ALA A 33 1.18 5.64 -14.79
CA ALA A 33 1.69 4.32 -15.02
C ALA A 33 0.54 3.34 -15.31
N ARG A 34 0.67 2.57 -16.41
CA ARG A 34 -0.29 1.52 -16.76
C ARG A 34 -0.45 0.46 -15.66
N ASP A 35 0.69 -0.02 -15.17
CA ASP A 35 0.76 -1.07 -14.14
C ASP A 35 1.54 -0.57 -12.94
N VAL A 36 1.05 -0.87 -11.73
CA VAL A 36 1.72 -0.54 -10.47
C VAL A 36 1.86 -1.79 -9.63
N TYR A 37 3.10 -2.13 -9.30
CA TYR A 37 3.41 -3.27 -8.44
C TYR A 37 3.77 -2.75 -7.04
N ALA A 38 3.01 -3.17 -6.04
CA ALA A 38 3.16 -2.72 -4.65
C ALA A 38 3.43 -3.92 -3.73
N TYR A 39 4.62 -3.97 -3.12
CA TYR A 39 5.05 -5.06 -2.25
C TYR A 39 5.26 -4.58 -0.82
N PHE A 40 4.64 -5.27 0.13
CA PHE A 40 4.86 -5.05 1.56
C PHE A 40 5.93 -6.01 2.08
N ASN A 41 6.95 -5.44 2.73
CA ASN A 41 8.12 -6.14 3.28
C ASN A 41 8.26 -5.94 4.79
N ASN A 42 7.27 -5.30 5.42
CA ASN A 42 7.16 -5.03 6.85
C ASN A 42 6.50 -6.20 7.60
N ASP A 43 6.90 -7.44 7.36
CA ASP A 43 6.12 -8.62 7.79
C ASP A 43 6.26 -9.00 9.28
N THR A 44 7.04 -8.25 10.06
CA THR A 44 7.12 -8.46 11.52
C THR A 44 5.72 -8.47 12.14
N GLY A 45 5.36 -9.55 12.81
CA GLY A 45 4.02 -9.72 13.40
C GLY A 45 2.88 -9.83 12.38
N GLY A 46 3.16 -10.16 11.12
CA GLY A 46 2.19 -10.32 10.04
C GLY A 46 1.58 -9.00 9.55
N ALA A 47 2.27 -7.87 9.73
CA ALA A 47 1.74 -6.57 9.34
C ALA A 47 1.64 -6.41 7.81
N ALA A 48 2.55 -7.00 7.03
CA ALA A 48 2.58 -6.85 5.59
C ALA A 48 1.27 -7.30 4.93
N VAL A 49 0.73 -8.46 5.31
CA VAL A 49 -0.54 -8.96 4.75
C VAL A 49 -1.74 -8.10 5.13
N ARG A 50 -1.78 -7.58 6.38
CA ARG A 50 -2.85 -6.69 6.84
C ARG A 50 -2.82 -5.35 6.09
N ASP A 51 -1.62 -4.78 5.95
CA ASP A 51 -1.43 -3.51 5.27
C ASP A 51 -1.68 -3.62 3.76
N ALA A 52 -1.28 -4.74 3.13
CA ALA A 52 -1.57 -5.02 1.73
C ALA A 52 -3.09 -5.11 1.48
N ALA A 53 -3.82 -5.87 2.31
CA ALA A 53 -5.27 -5.96 2.23
C ALA A 53 -5.93 -4.58 2.42
N ALA A 54 -5.46 -3.82 3.41
CA ALA A 54 -5.94 -2.48 3.68
C ALA A 54 -5.69 -1.53 2.50
N LEU A 55 -4.51 -1.55 1.87
CA LEU A 55 -4.21 -0.73 0.69
C LEU A 55 -5.06 -1.14 -0.51
N ARG A 56 -5.20 -2.45 -0.78
CA ARG A 56 -6.07 -3.00 -1.83
C ARG A 56 -7.48 -2.43 -1.72
N ASP A 57 -8.06 -2.46 -0.53
CA ASP A 57 -9.44 -1.97 -0.33
C ASP A 57 -9.55 -0.45 -0.57
N LEU A 58 -8.51 0.33 -0.24
CA LEU A 58 -8.47 1.77 -0.53
C LEU A 58 -8.32 2.11 -2.01
N LEU A 59 -7.59 1.27 -2.75
CA LEU A 59 -7.42 1.40 -4.19
C LEU A 59 -8.71 1.03 -4.93
N ARG A 60 -9.36 -0.07 -4.51
CA ARG A 60 -10.68 -0.47 -5.04
C ARG A 60 -11.75 0.59 -4.77
N ALA A 61 -11.76 1.19 -3.57
CA ALA A 61 -12.65 2.30 -3.25
C ALA A 61 -12.42 3.56 -4.12
N ARG A 62 -11.29 3.64 -4.84
CA ARG A 62 -10.98 4.70 -5.82
C ARG A 62 -11.28 4.29 -7.26
N GLY A 63 -11.87 3.11 -7.49
CA GLY A 63 -12.16 2.58 -8.82
C GLY A 63 -10.96 1.98 -9.54
N LEU A 64 -9.85 1.72 -8.84
CA LEU A 64 -8.70 1.03 -9.42
C LEU A 64 -8.90 -0.49 -9.33
N GLU A 65 -8.55 -1.18 -10.41
CA GLU A 65 -8.44 -2.63 -10.40
C GLU A 65 -7.19 -3.06 -9.62
N VAL A 66 -7.34 -4.09 -8.79
CA VAL A 66 -6.25 -4.67 -8.01
C VAL A 66 -6.38 -6.18 -8.05
N ALA A 67 -5.36 -6.82 -8.64
CA ALA A 67 -5.18 -8.26 -8.70
C ALA A 67 -4.70 -8.84 -7.37
#